data_AF-A0A817ZAJ9-F1
#
_entry.id   AF-A0A817ZAJ9-F1
#
_cell.length_a   1.000
_cell.length_b   1.000
_cell.length_c   1.000
_cell.angle_alpha   90.00
_cell.angle_beta   90.00
_cell.angle_gamma   90.00
#
_symmetry.space_group_name_H-M   'P 1'
#
loop_
_entity.id
_entity.type
_entity.pdbx_description
1 polymer ?
#
loop_
_entity_poly.entity_id
_entity_poly.type
_entity_poly.pdbx_seq_one_letter_code
_entity_poly.pdbx_strand_id
1 'polypeptide(L)' 'GQSPSNIYQRMVVVYSDHAPSRATVFEWIQHFKHGKLNIEDSPRSGQPITATNDQTIKVVENLIIEDCRITLQRIADTP' A
#
# COMPACT_ATOMS: atom_id res chain seq x y z
N GLY A 1 -22.69 -20.32 -2.11
CA GLY A 1 -21.32 -19.84 -2.42
C GLY A 1 -20.44 -21.00 -2.79
N GLN A 2 -19.32 -20.77 -3.50
CA GLN A 2 -18.34 -21.82 -3.80
C GLN A 2 -17.63 -22.28 -2.51
N SER A 3 -17.18 -23.53 -2.47
CA SER A 3 -16.40 -24.02 -1.32
C SER A 3 -14.99 -23.41 -1.33
N PRO A 4 -14.37 -23.17 -0.16
CA PRO A 4 -13.01 -22.62 -0.07
C PRO A 4 -11.97 -23.41 -0.87
N SER A 5 -12.07 -24.74 -0.86
CA SER A 5 -11.18 -25.61 -1.64
C SER A 5 -11.36 -25.44 -3.14
N ASN A 6 -12.58 -25.24 -3.63
CA ASN A 6 -12.84 -25.00 -5.05
C ASN A 6 -12.29 -23.64 -5.50
N ILE A 7 -12.43 -22.61 -4.66
CA ILE A 7 -11.85 -21.29 -4.91
C ILE A 7 -10.33 -21.38 -5.05
N TYR A 8 -9.67 -22.07 -4.11
CA TYR A 8 -8.22 -22.29 -4.18
C TYR A 8 -7.80 -23.06 -5.44
N GLN A 9 -8.49 -24.15 -5.78
CA GLN A 9 -8.18 -24.94 -6.98
C GLN A 9 -8.29 -24.11 -8.25
N ARG A 10 -9.32 -23.26 -8.37
CA ARG A 10 -9.49 -22.36 -9.51
C ARG A 10 -8.35 -21.35 -9.61
N MET A 11 -7.92 -20.79 -8.48
CA MET A 11 -6.79 -19.86 -8.45
C MET A 11 -5.48 -20.54 -8.88
N VAL A 12 -5.23 -21.78 -8.44
CA VAL A 12 -4.05 -22.55 -8.88
C VAL A 12 -4.10 -22.85 -10.37
N VAL A 13 -5.26 -23.21 -10.93
CA VAL A 13 -5.41 -23.47 -12.37
C VAL A 13 -5.10 -22.23 -13.21
N VAL A 14 -5.49 -21.03 -12.76
CA VAL A 14 -5.30 -19.78 -13.52
C VAL A 14 -3.90 -19.21 -13.33
N TYR A 15 -3.40 -19.17 -12.10
CA TYR A 15 -2.16 -18.46 -11.76
C TYR A 15 -0.94 -19.36 -11.57
N SER A 16 -1.13 -20.70 -11.50
CA SER A 16 -0.06 -21.68 -11.32
C SER A 16 0.88 -21.31 -10.18
N ASP A 17 2.17 -21.09 -10.45
CA ASP A 17 3.19 -20.75 -9.45
C ASP A 17 3.00 -19.37 -8.81
N HIS A 18 2.21 -18.49 -9.43
CA HIS A 18 1.86 -17.18 -8.90
C HIS A 18 0.56 -17.20 -8.08
N ALA A 19 -0.06 -18.37 -7.90
CA ALA A 19 -1.27 -18.47 -7.10
C ALA A 19 -1.00 -18.14 -5.62
N PRO A 20 -1.92 -17.43 -4.96
CA PRO A 20 -1.81 -17.20 -3.52
C PRO A 20 -1.85 -18.53 -2.76
N SER A 21 -1.16 -18.56 -1.62
CA SER A 21 -1.13 -19.76 -0.78
C SER A 21 -2.54 -20.16 -0.33
N ARG A 22 -2.74 -21.45 -0.04
CA ARG A 22 -4.02 -21.95 0.50
C ARG A 22 -4.43 -21.20 1.77
N ALA A 23 -3.48 -20.85 2.64
CA ALA A 23 -3.76 -20.10 3.86
C ALA A 23 -4.30 -18.69 3.56
N THR A 24 -3.64 -17.97 2.65
CA THR A 24 -4.05 -16.62 2.20
C THR A 24 -5.47 -16.64 1.62
N VAL A 25 -5.80 -17.62 0.77
CA VAL A 25 -7.15 -17.73 0.20
C VAL A 25 -8.21 -17.93 1.29
N PHE A 26 -7.92 -18.76 2.30
CA PHE A 26 -8.87 -19.02 3.39
C PHE A 26 -9.04 -17.80 4.31
N GLU A 27 -7.98 -17.04 4.55
CA GLU A 27 -8.03 -15.77 5.28
C GLU A 27 -8.90 -14.74 4.55
N TRP A 28 -8.74 -14.56 3.24
CA TRP A 28 -9.59 -13.69 2.44
C TRP A 28 -11.07 -14.13 2.45
N ILE A 29 -11.34 -15.44 2.41
CA ILE A 29 -12.71 -15.96 2.56
C ILE A 29 -13.30 -15.58 3.92
N GLN A 30 -12.51 -15.63 5.00
CA GLN A 30 -12.94 -15.17 6.32
C GLN A 30 -13.23 -13.66 6.29
N HIS A 31 -12.36 -12.84 5.72
CA HIS A 31 -12.58 -11.39 5.60
C HIS A 31 -13.89 -11.06 4.87
N PHE A 32 -14.14 -11.70 3.73
CA PHE A 32 -15.39 -11.48 2.98
C PHE A 32 -16.62 -11.93 3.76
N LYS A 33 -16.55 -13.03 4.52
CA LYS A 33 -17.64 -13.46 5.41
C LYS A 33 -17.94 -12.46 6.53
N HIS A 34 -16.92 -11.75 7.01
CA HIS A 34 -17.05 -10.70 8.03
C HIS A 34 -17.42 -9.33 7.43
N GLY A 35 -17.74 -9.26 6.14
CA GLY A 35 -18.15 -8.02 5.47
C GLY A 35 -17.01 -7.08 5.10
N LYS A 36 -15.74 -7.50 5.24
CA LYS A 36 -14.60 -6.72 4.73
C LYS A 36 -14.50 -6.93 3.22
N LEU A 37 -15.15 -6.04 2.48
CA LEU A 37 -15.18 -6.05 1.01
C LEU A 37 -14.07 -5.21 0.36
N ASN A 38 -13.36 -4.40 1.16
CA ASN A 38 -12.20 -3.66 0.68
C ASN A 38 -11.05 -4.62 0.36
N ILE A 39 -10.55 -4.54 -0.86
CA ILE A 39 -9.43 -5.35 -1.38
C ILE A 39 -8.09 -4.66 -1.10
N GLU A 40 -8.10 -3.35 -0.85
CA GLU A 40 -6.90 -2.61 -0.51
C GLU A 40 -6.33 -3.08 0.83
N ASP A 41 -5.00 -3.05 0.91
CA ASP A 41 -4.32 -3.30 2.17
C ASP A 41 -4.73 -2.28 3.21
N SER A 42 -4.85 -2.75 4.45
CA SER A 42 -4.97 -1.84 5.58
C SER A 42 -3.67 -1.02 5.71
N PRO A 43 -3.72 0.18 6.32
CA PRO A 43 -2.54 0.99 6.54
C PRO A 43 -1.42 0.14 7.12
N ARG A 44 -0.35 -0.05 6.35
CA ARG A 44 0.78 -0.87 6.76
C ARG A 44 1.54 -0.07 7.81
N SER A 45 1.82 -0.67 8.97
CA SER A 45 2.79 -0.08 9.87
C SER A 45 4.16 -0.09 9.20
N GLY A 46 4.79 1.07 9.12
CA GLY A 46 6.04 1.31 8.43
C GLY A 46 6.62 2.66 8.84
N GLN A 47 7.67 3.12 8.14
CA GLN A 47 8.29 4.42 8.41
C GLN A 47 7.22 5.50 8.46
N PRO A 48 7.13 6.30 9.54
CA PRO A 48 6.19 7.39 9.59
C PRO A 48 6.48 8.30 8.40
N ILE A 49 5.42 8.69 7.68
CA ILE A 49 5.49 9.64 6.58
C ILE A 49 5.74 11.03 7.19
N THR A 50 6.87 11.22 7.88
CA THR A 50 7.28 12.53 8.40
C THR A 50 7.75 13.44 7.28
N ALA A 51 8.33 12.86 6.23
CA ALA A 51 8.85 13.58 5.06
C ALA A 51 7.75 14.06 4.09
N THR A 52 6.59 13.39 4.03
CA THR A 52 5.48 13.73 3.12
C THR A 52 4.26 14.16 3.94
N ASN A 53 4.43 15.18 4.76
CA ASN A 53 3.31 15.87 5.39
C ASN A 53 2.99 17.17 4.61
N ASP A 54 1.75 17.63 4.68
CA ASP A 54 1.29 18.81 3.91
C ASP A 54 2.06 20.10 4.26
N GLN A 55 2.61 20.22 5.46
CA GLN A 55 3.43 21.37 5.87
C GLN A 55 4.80 21.34 5.20
N THR A 56 5.49 20.19 5.24
CA THR A 56 6.78 19.99 4.60
C THR A 56 6.68 20.11 3.08
N ILE A 57 5.60 19.62 2.47
CA ILE A 57 5.34 19.82 1.03
C ILE A 57 5.25 21.31 0.70
N LYS A 58 4.45 22.08 1.46
CA LYS A 58 4.31 23.54 1.24
C LYS A 58 5.62 24.29 1.42
N VAL A 59 6.43 23.93 2.42
CA VAL A 59 7.74 24.55 2.65
C VAL A 59 8.67 24.31 1.46
N VAL A 60 8.71 23.07 0.95
CA VAL A 60 9.54 22.73 -0.22
C VAL A 60 9.02 23.40 -1.49
N GLU A 61 7.71 23.45 -1.71
CA GLU A 61 7.10 24.16 -2.85
C GLU A 61 7.46 25.64 -2.85
N ASN A 62 7.37 26.30 -1.70
CA ASN A 62 7.75 27.71 -1.56
C ASN A 62 9.23 27.93 -1.85
N LEU A 63 10.11 27.06 -1.34
CA LEU A 63 11.55 27.15 -1.60
C LEU A 63 11.90 27.02 -3.08
N ILE A 64 11.20 26.15 -3.81
CA ILE A 64 11.37 25.99 -5.26
C ILE A 64 10.88 27.22 -6.02
N ILE A 65 9.78 27.84 -5.58
CA ILE A 65 9.25 29.08 -6.17
C ILE A 65 10.21 30.25 -5.92
N GLU A 66 10.81 30.32 -4.74
CA GLU A 66 11.78 31.36 -4.36
C GLU A 66 13.13 31.19 -5.08
N ASP A 67 13.63 29.95 -5.20
CA ASP A 67 14.87 29.63 -5.91
C ASP A 67 14.77 28.30 -6.66
N CYS A 68 14.55 28.39 -7.98
CA CYS A 68 14.50 27.22 -8.87
C CYS A 68 15.83 26.43 -8.95
N ARG A 69 16.95 26.94 -8.39
CA ARG A 69 18.26 26.27 -8.36
C ARG A 69 18.63 25.71 -6.99
N ILE A 70 17.67 25.61 -6.07
CA ILE A 70 17.90 25.03 -4.75
C ILE A 70 18.46 23.60 -4.84
N THR A 71 19.44 23.28 -3.99
CA THR A 71 20.07 21.96 -3.94
C THR A 71 19.32 21.02 -2.99
N LEU A 72 19.39 19.71 -3.28
CA LEU A 72 18.78 18.68 -2.43
C LEU A 72 19.27 18.72 -0.98
N GLN A 73 20.55 19.05 -0.74
CA GLN A 73 21.09 19.19 0.61
C GLN A 73 20.37 20.30 1.38
N ARG A 74 20.12 21.43 0.73
CA ARG A 74 19.45 22.57 1.35
C ARG A 74 17.97 22.34 1.60
N ILE A 75 17.33 21.51 0.78
CA ILE A 75 15.98 20.99 1.03
C ILE A 75 16.00 20.00 2.21
N ALA A 76 17.03 19.15 2.34
CA ALA A 76 17.12 18.20 3.46
C ALA A 76 17.38 18.87 4.81
N ASP A 77 18.02 20.04 4.81
CA ASP A 77 18.29 20.85 6.01
C ASP A 77 17.08 21.69 6.45
N THR A 78 15.94 21.64 5.73
CA THR A 78 14.72 22.36 6.16
C THR A 78 14.07 21.65 7.35
N PRO A 79 13.64 22.39 8.38
CA PRO A 79 13.05 21.82 9.60
C PRO A 79 11.69 21.14 9.38
#